data_AF-A0AAW0ASB7-F1
#
_entry.id   AF-A0AAW0ASB7-F1
#
_cell.length_a   1.000
_cell.length_b   1.000
_cell.length_c   1.000
_cell.angle_alpha   90.00
_cell.angle_beta   90.00
_cell.angle_gamma   90.00
#
_symmetry.space_group_name_H-M   'P 1'
#
loop_
_entity.id
_entity.type
_entity.pdbx_description
1 polymer ?
#
loop_
_entity_poly.entity_id
_entity_poly.type
_entity_poly.pdbx_seq_one_letter_code
_entity_poly.pdbx_strand_id
1 'polypeptide(L)'
;MVYAPRDDGGRDLLDIVARNEAITVTWLKSYLSFGEDRPLWALVADEVMAKKALADDLSVDEAIRRNMYLQSWRAKVVGEGSLGNDLKRMVKIADKLGVRQEALAVSRDAQRQAIIWYHKQSTANRQLFNANRVNDCLKRKHKMMLVGDAEILARKAQTNRHTSRRDCKCIACSDTRTASGCAHPNQCFAKARTMLMSLLPKCC
;
A
#
# COMPACT_ATOMS: atom_id res chain seq x y z
N MET A 1 -35.99 -13.40 15.11
CA MET A 1 -36.30 -12.84 16.45
C MET A 1 -35.85 -13.71 17.62
N VAL A 2 -35.14 -14.83 17.42
CA VAL A 2 -34.75 -15.71 18.55
C VAL A 2 -33.67 -15.09 19.47
N TYR A 3 -32.76 -14.29 18.91
CA TYR A 3 -31.61 -13.73 19.64
C TYR A 3 -31.84 -12.32 20.23
N ALA A 4 -33.04 -11.74 20.06
CA ALA A 4 -33.37 -10.44 20.64
C ALA A 4 -33.61 -10.54 22.16
N PRO A 5 -33.49 -9.43 22.92
CA PRO A 5 -33.88 -9.38 24.32
C PRO A 5 -35.31 -9.86 24.53
N ARG A 6 -35.60 -10.40 25.72
CA ARG A 6 -36.96 -10.85 26.08
C ARG A 6 -37.98 -9.71 26.00
N ASP A 7 -37.55 -8.50 26.32
CA ASP A 7 -38.40 -7.30 26.31
C ASP A 7 -38.84 -6.91 24.88
N ASP A 8 -38.09 -7.34 23.86
CA ASP A 8 -38.42 -7.16 22.44
C ASP A 8 -39.09 -8.41 21.81
N GLY A 9 -39.56 -9.34 22.64
CA GLY A 9 -40.20 -10.59 22.18
C GLY A 9 -39.22 -11.68 21.72
N GLY A 10 -37.93 -11.58 22.06
CA GLY A 10 -36.93 -12.59 21.78
C GLY A 10 -36.72 -13.60 22.91
N ARG A 11 -35.79 -14.56 22.72
CA ARG A 11 -35.47 -15.60 23.72
C ARG A 11 -34.19 -15.32 24.50
N ASP A 12 -33.53 -14.19 24.26
CA ASP A 12 -32.25 -13.82 24.87
C ASP A 12 -31.18 -14.91 24.70
N LEU A 13 -31.21 -15.58 23.54
CA LEU A 13 -30.23 -16.59 23.18
C LEU A 13 -29.00 -15.94 22.58
N LEU A 14 -27.82 -16.47 22.91
CA LEU A 14 -26.55 -16.00 22.36
C LEU A 14 -26.47 -16.30 20.86
N ASP A 15 -26.30 -15.26 20.04
CA ASP A 15 -25.96 -15.40 18.64
C ASP A 15 -24.47 -15.74 18.49
N ILE A 16 -24.17 -17.03 18.32
CA ILE A 16 -22.81 -17.56 18.15
C ILE A 16 -22.16 -17.01 16.88
N VAL A 17 -22.94 -16.78 15.82
CA VAL A 17 -22.42 -16.25 14.55
C VAL A 17 -21.96 -14.81 14.77
N ALA A 18 -22.82 -13.97 15.33
CA ALA A 18 -22.48 -12.58 15.65
C ALA A 18 -21.27 -12.49 16.60
N ARG A 19 -21.19 -13.36 17.61
CA ARG A 19 -20.02 -13.43 18.51
C ARG A 19 -18.72 -13.76 17.77
N ASN A 20 -18.74 -14.75 16.88
CA ASN A 20 -17.55 -15.14 16.11
C ASN A 20 -17.10 -14.05 15.12
N GLU A 21 -18.06 -13.31 14.54
CA GLU A 21 -17.75 -12.14 13.73
C GLU A 21 -17.11 -11.03 14.58
N ALA A 22 -17.66 -10.71 15.75
CA ALA A 22 -17.12 -9.71 16.67
C ALA A 22 -15.69 -10.04 17.13
N ILE A 23 -15.39 -11.31 17.40
CA ILE A 23 -14.02 -11.77 17.67
C ILE A 23 -13.13 -11.43 16.47
N THR A 24 -13.54 -11.78 15.26
CA THR A 24 -12.76 -11.50 14.04
C THR A 24 -12.55 -9.99 13.82
N VAL A 25 -13.55 -9.16 14.13
CA VAL A 25 -13.43 -7.69 14.08
C VAL A 25 -12.34 -7.18 15.04
N THR A 26 -12.21 -7.79 16.21
CA THR A 26 -11.15 -7.44 17.17
C THR A 26 -9.77 -7.73 16.60
N TRP A 27 -9.59 -8.89 15.95
CA TRP A 27 -8.35 -9.21 15.21
C TRP A 27 -8.09 -8.23 14.06
N LEU A 28 -9.13 -7.92 13.27
CA LEU A 28 -9.02 -6.99 12.15
C LEU A 28 -8.62 -5.59 12.61
N LYS A 29 -9.19 -5.08 13.70
CA LYS A 29 -8.82 -3.78 14.30
C LYS A 29 -7.34 -3.78 14.71
N SER A 30 -6.89 -4.85 15.35
CA SER A 30 -5.48 -5.01 15.75
C SER A 30 -4.55 -5.09 14.53
N TYR A 31 -4.95 -5.80 13.47
CA TYR A 31 -4.20 -5.89 12.22
C TYR A 31 -4.01 -4.53 11.51
N LEU A 32 -5.08 -3.71 11.50
CA LEU A 32 -5.11 -2.39 10.86
C LEU A 32 -4.52 -1.27 11.73
N SER A 33 -4.00 -1.59 12.91
CA SER A 33 -3.30 -0.64 13.76
C SER A 33 -1.85 -0.52 13.31
N PHE A 34 -1.53 0.46 12.46
CA PHE A 34 -0.20 0.64 11.85
C PHE A 34 0.82 1.41 12.72
N GLY A 35 0.55 1.57 14.02
CA GLY A 35 1.42 2.29 14.96
C GLY A 35 2.55 1.44 15.54
N GLU A 36 3.24 1.99 16.55
CA GLU A 36 4.35 1.30 17.24
C GLU A 36 3.88 0.02 17.96
N ASP A 37 2.64 0.00 18.43
CA ASP A 37 2.02 -1.16 19.10
C ASP A 37 1.48 -2.21 18.10
N ARG A 38 1.87 -2.14 16.82
CA ARG A 38 1.40 -3.10 15.82
C ARG A 38 1.88 -4.50 16.20
N PRO A 39 0.97 -5.48 16.35
CA PRO A 39 1.37 -6.79 16.84
C PRO A 39 2.20 -7.54 15.80
N LEU A 40 3.17 -8.33 16.27
CA LEU A 40 4.08 -9.10 15.41
C LEU A 40 3.35 -10.02 14.42
N TRP A 41 2.24 -10.63 14.85
CA TRP A 41 1.46 -11.51 13.97
C TRP A 41 0.87 -10.76 12.76
N ALA A 42 0.59 -9.45 12.88
CA ALA A 42 0.09 -8.66 11.76
C ALA A 42 1.16 -8.44 10.68
N LEU A 43 2.44 -8.31 11.09
CA LEU A 43 3.57 -8.26 10.16
C LEU A 43 3.73 -9.60 9.43
N VAL A 44 3.56 -10.72 10.14
CA VAL A 44 3.56 -12.05 9.51
C VAL A 44 2.38 -12.19 8.54
N ALA A 45 1.20 -11.70 8.93
CA ALA A 45 0.01 -11.73 8.09
C ALA A 45 0.18 -10.93 6.80
N ASP A 46 0.84 -9.75 6.85
CA ASP A 46 1.20 -8.97 5.66
C ASP A 46 2.02 -9.83 4.66
N GLU A 47 3.07 -10.49 5.13
CA GLU A 47 3.95 -11.33 4.30
C GLU A 47 3.22 -12.56 3.73
N VAL A 48 2.37 -13.21 4.55
CA VAL A 48 1.54 -14.33 4.07
C VAL A 48 0.57 -13.86 2.99
N MET A 49 -0.08 -12.72 3.17
CA MET A 49 -0.99 -12.15 2.17
C MET A 49 -0.26 -11.74 0.89
N ALA A 50 0.93 -11.14 1.01
CA ALA A 50 1.76 -10.73 -0.13
C ALA A 50 2.17 -11.92 -1.01
N LYS A 51 2.57 -13.04 -0.38
CA LYS A 51 2.90 -14.30 -1.07
C LYS A 51 1.70 -14.96 -1.74
N LYS A 52 0.51 -14.74 -1.18
CA LYS A 52 -0.74 -15.30 -1.68
C LYS A 52 -1.54 -14.30 -2.52
N ALA A 53 -0.88 -13.38 -3.22
CA ALA A 53 -1.57 -12.43 -4.11
C ALA A 53 -2.39 -13.14 -5.21
N LEU A 54 -3.43 -12.48 -5.72
CA LEU A 54 -4.18 -12.96 -6.88
C LEU A 54 -3.31 -13.03 -8.14
N ALA A 55 -3.69 -13.89 -9.09
CA ALA A 55 -2.95 -14.07 -10.35
C ALA A 55 -2.75 -12.75 -11.11
N ASP A 56 -3.81 -11.94 -11.23
CA ASP A 56 -3.75 -10.62 -11.88
C ASP A 56 -2.80 -9.65 -11.17
N ASP A 57 -2.54 -9.89 -9.89
CA ASP A 57 -1.64 -9.11 -9.04
C ASP A 57 -0.22 -9.69 -8.97
N LEU A 58 0.05 -10.83 -9.62
CA LEU A 58 1.41 -11.39 -9.69
C LEU A 58 2.38 -10.47 -10.42
N SER A 59 1.86 -9.62 -11.31
CA SER A 59 2.61 -8.55 -12.00
C SER A 59 3.18 -7.48 -11.07
N VAL A 60 2.62 -7.33 -9.86
CA VAL A 60 3.16 -6.47 -8.81
C VAL A 60 4.36 -7.19 -8.20
N ASP A 61 5.55 -6.61 -8.26
CA ASP A 61 6.75 -7.20 -7.65
C ASP A 61 6.50 -7.54 -6.16
N GLU A 62 6.84 -8.76 -5.74
CA GLU A 62 6.59 -9.25 -4.38
C GLU A 62 7.27 -8.36 -3.33
N ALA A 63 8.46 -7.84 -3.63
CA ALA A 63 9.24 -7.01 -2.70
C ALA A 63 8.56 -5.67 -2.34
N ILE A 64 7.57 -5.23 -3.14
CA ILE A 64 6.81 -3.99 -2.90
C ILE A 64 5.39 -4.24 -2.40
N ARG A 65 4.95 -5.49 -2.29
CA ARG A 65 3.66 -5.85 -1.70
C ARG A 65 3.81 -5.83 -0.19
N ARG A 66 3.29 -4.78 0.45
CA ARG A 66 3.34 -4.64 1.91
C ARG A 66 1.98 -4.89 2.54
N ASN A 67 0.95 -4.21 2.07
CA ASN A 67 -0.37 -4.33 2.67
C ASN A 67 -1.48 -4.05 1.65
N MET A 68 -2.41 -5.00 1.49
CA MET A 68 -3.51 -4.91 0.51
C MET A 68 -4.62 -3.89 0.86
N TYR A 69 -4.64 -3.38 2.09
CA TYR A 69 -5.55 -2.28 2.46
C TYR A 69 -4.97 -0.91 2.14
N LEU A 70 -3.64 -0.79 2.14
CA LEU A 70 -2.91 0.44 1.75
C LEU A 70 -2.57 0.47 0.24
N GLN A 71 -2.59 -0.68 -0.44
CA GLN A 71 -2.27 -0.82 -1.85
C GLN A 71 -3.41 -1.47 -2.66
N SER A 72 -3.37 -1.33 -3.99
CA SER A 72 -4.46 -1.79 -4.87
C SER A 72 -4.50 -3.29 -5.14
N TRP A 73 -3.44 -4.04 -4.82
CA TRP A 73 -3.40 -5.51 -5.00
C TRP A 73 -4.24 -6.23 -3.93
N ARG A 74 -4.58 -7.50 -4.18
CA ARG A 74 -5.39 -8.33 -3.26
C ARG A 74 -4.79 -9.72 -3.06
N ALA A 75 -5.05 -10.30 -1.89
CA ALA A 75 -4.72 -11.69 -1.58
C ALA A 75 -5.82 -12.67 -2.07
N LYS A 76 -5.42 -13.91 -2.34
CA LYS A 76 -6.29 -15.01 -2.77
C LYS A 76 -7.02 -15.61 -1.57
N VAL A 77 -8.32 -15.34 -1.48
CA VAL A 77 -9.20 -15.77 -0.38
C VAL A 77 -9.93 -17.09 -0.68
N VAL A 78 -10.02 -17.50 -1.95
CA VAL A 78 -10.81 -18.66 -2.41
C VAL A 78 -9.97 -19.57 -3.30
N GLY A 79 -10.30 -20.87 -3.30
CA GLY A 79 -9.65 -21.90 -4.12
C GLY A 79 -8.39 -22.49 -3.49
N GLU A 80 -7.75 -23.39 -4.24
CA GLU A 80 -6.53 -24.07 -3.83
C GLU A 80 -5.39 -23.08 -3.59
N GLY A 81 -4.64 -23.31 -2.51
CA GLY A 81 -3.51 -22.47 -2.11
C GLY A 81 -3.89 -21.08 -1.59
N SER A 82 -5.18 -20.83 -1.29
CA SER A 82 -5.66 -19.58 -0.66
C SER A 82 -5.17 -19.40 0.78
N LEU A 83 -5.47 -18.24 1.37
CA LEU A 83 -5.17 -17.95 2.77
C LEU A 83 -5.73 -19.00 3.73
N GLY A 84 -5.02 -19.22 4.84
CA GLY A 84 -5.51 -20.02 5.96
C GLY A 84 -6.81 -19.46 6.55
N ASN A 85 -7.56 -20.31 7.26
CA ASN A 85 -8.94 -20.02 7.67
C ASN A 85 -9.11 -18.70 8.44
N ASP A 86 -8.18 -18.36 9.34
CA ASP A 86 -8.27 -17.15 10.15
C ASP A 86 -8.10 -15.88 9.31
N LEU A 87 -7.03 -15.81 8.51
CA LEU A 87 -6.80 -14.68 7.60
C LEU A 87 -7.94 -14.58 6.58
N LYS A 88 -8.38 -15.70 6.01
CA LYS A 88 -9.52 -15.74 5.09
C LYS A 88 -10.79 -15.18 5.74
N ARG A 89 -11.09 -15.54 6.98
CA ARG A 89 -12.23 -15.01 7.73
C ARG A 89 -12.07 -13.50 7.96
N MET A 90 -10.87 -13.06 8.34
CA MET A 90 -10.55 -11.65 8.54
C MET A 90 -10.77 -10.81 7.27
N VAL A 91 -10.30 -11.28 6.12
CA VAL A 91 -10.52 -10.59 4.83
C VAL A 91 -12.01 -10.53 4.49
N LYS A 92 -12.74 -11.64 4.63
CA LYS A 92 -14.18 -11.66 4.37
C LYS A 92 -14.98 -10.71 5.27
N ILE A 93 -14.62 -10.61 6.55
CA ILE A 93 -15.26 -9.67 7.47
C ILE A 93 -14.91 -8.22 7.10
N ALA A 94 -13.66 -7.95 6.72
CA ALA A 94 -13.27 -6.62 6.23
C ALA A 94 -14.08 -6.22 4.98
N ASP A 95 -14.25 -7.14 4.03
CA ASP A 95 -15.05 -6.93 2.82
C ASP A 95 -16.53 -6.72 3.16
N LYS A 96 -17.10 -7.55 4.06
CA LYS A 96 -18.50 -7.44 4.54
C LYS A 96 -18.77 -6.08 5.17
N LEU A 97 -17.82 -5.56 5.94
CA LEU A 97 -17.91 -4.26 6.61
C LEU A 97 -17.51 -3.08 5.71
N GLY A 98 -17.08 -3.33 4.47
CA GLY A 98 -16.66 -2.28 3.54
C GLY A 98 -15.42 -1.51 4.00
N VAL A 99 -14.51 -2.17 4.74
CA VAL A 99 -13.31 -1.53 5.29
C VAL A 99 -12.48 -0.92 4.18
N ARG A 100 -12.27 0.39 4.26
CA ARG A 100 -11.49 1.17 3.30
C ARG A 100 -10.76 2.29 4.02
N GLN A 101 -9.66 2.73 3.42
CA GLN A 101 -8.91 3.87 3.94
C GLN A 101 -9.71 5.15 3.69
N GLU A 102 -10.16 5.78 4.78
CA GLU A 102 -10.72 7.13 4.77
C GLU A 102 -9.87 8.04 5.65
N ALA A 103 -9.74 9.28 5.22
CA ALA A 103 -9.13 10.32 6.02
C ALA A 103 -9.72 11.66 5.61
N LEU A 104 -10.05 12.48 6.62
CA LEU A 104 -10.55 13.83 6.46
C LEU A 104 -9.40 14.84 6.36
N ALA A 105 -8.42 14.74 7.27
CA ALA A 105 -7.20 15.54 7.27
C ALA A 105 -6.01 14.66 7.69
N VAL A 106 -5.16 14.30 6.74
CA VAL A 106 -3.92 13.54 7.01
C VAL A 106 -2.79 14.53 7.21
N SER A 107 -1.99 14.38 8.26
CA SER A 107 -0.79 15.20 8.45
C SER A 107 0.20 14.98 7.30
N ARG A 108 1.03 15.99 7.01
CA ARG A 108 2.05 15.87 5.97
C ARG A 108 3.01 14.70 6.21
N ASP A 109 3.36 14.46 7.47
CA ASP A 109 4.27 13.37 7.83
C ASP A 109 3.63 12.01 7.55
N ALA A 110 2.35 11.83 7.90
CA ALA A 110 1.62 10.61 7.62
C ALA A 110 1.42 10.39 6.09
N GLN A 111 1.16 11.45 5.32
CA GLN A 111 1.12 11.35 3.85
C GLN A 111 2.46 10.86 3.29
N ARG A 112 3.58 11.41 3.77
CA ARG A 112 4.93 11.06 3.30
C ARG A 112 5.34 9.64 3.68
N GLN A 113 4.74 9.05 4.71
CA GLN A 113 4.94 7.65 5.12
C GLN A 113 4.08 6.65 4.35
N ALA A 114 3.14 7.10 3.51
CA ALA A 114 2.34 6.20 2.69
C ALA A 114 3.20 5.56 1.58
N ILE A 115 2.84 4.35 1.16
CA ILE A 115 3.54 3.61 0.11
C ILE A 115 3.16 4.16 -1.26
N ILE A 116 4.12 4.65 -2.04
CA ILE A 116 3.82 5.25 -3.36
C ILE A 116 3.40 4.20 -4.41
N TRP A 117 3.94 2.99 -4.30
CA TRP A 117 3.71 1.92 -5.27
C TRP A 117 2.31 1.32 -5.15
N TYR A 118 1.57 1.32 -6.26
CA TYR A 118 0.20 0.78 -6.30
C TYR A 118 -0.68 1.38 -5.19
N HIS A 119 -0.48 2.67 -4.88
CA HIS A 119 -1.18 3.37 -3.80
C HIS A 119 -2.71 3.26 -3.99
N LYS A 120 -3.45 2.91 -2.92
CA LYS A 120 -4.90 2.64 -3.00
C LYS A 120 -5.71 3.79 -3.60
N GLN A 121 -5.31 5.02 -3.27
CA GLN A 121 -5.96 6.26 -3.69
C GLN A 121 -5.24 6.95 -4.85
N SER A 122 -4.60 6.18 -5.74
CA SER A 122 -4.05 6.68 -7.00
C SER A 122 -5.10 6.63 -8.10
N THR A 123 -5.19 7.67 -8.93
CA THR A 123 -6.05 7.74 -10.12
C THR A 123 -5.39 7.14 -11.37
N ALA A 124 -4.08 6.87 -11.31
CA ALA A 124 -3.36 6.29 -12.43
C ALA A 124 -3.71 4.82 -12.69
N ASN A 125 -3.58 4.43 -13.97
CA ASN A 125 -3.58 3.04 -14.39
C ASN A 125 -2.36 2.29 -13.79
N ARG A 126 -2.53 1.01 -13.47
CA ARG A 126 -1.49 0.07 -13.01
C ARG A 126 -0.22 0.09 -13.86
N GLN A 127 -0.33 0.36 -15.16
CA GLN A 127 0.82 0.52 -16.07
C GLN A 127 1.86 1.53 -15.58
N LEU A 128 1.46 2.55 -14.80
CA LEU A 128 2.38 3.51 -14.21
C LEU A 128 3.41 2.83 -13.30
N PHE A 129 2.99 1.81 -12.55
CA PHE A 129 3.77 1.11 -11.53
C PHE A 129 4.40 -0.20 -11.99
N ASN A 130 3.92 -0.76 -13.10
CA ASN A 130 4.42 -2.02 -13.67
C ASN A 130 5.91 -1.99 -14.02
N ALA A 131 6.52 -3.17 -14.12
CA ALA A 131 7.94 -3.33 -14.40
C ALA A 131 8.35 -2.62 -15.70
N ASN A 132 9.38 -1.80 -15.60
CA ASN A 132 10.10 -1.18 -16.71
C ASN A 132 11.45 -0.68 -16.18
N ARG A 133 12.37 -0.37 -17.08
CA ARG A 133 13.75 0.02 -16.71
C ARG A 133 13.82 1.16 -15.69
N VAL A 134 12.90 2.13 -15.76
CA VAL A 134 12.87 3.28 -14.83
C VAL A 134 12.34 2.83 -13.47
N ASN A 135 11.23 2.09 -13.43
CA ASN A 135 10.65 1.56 -12.20
C ASN A 135 11.61 0.59 -11.50
N ASP A 136 12.32 -0.25 -12.25
CA ASP A 136 13.33 -1.17 -11.69
C ASP A 136 14.51 -0.39 -11.09
N CYS A 137 14.93 0.70 -11.74
CA CYS A 137 15.93 1.61 -11.19
C CYS A 137 15.44 2.29 -9.90
N LEU A 138 14.19 2.78 -9.89
CA LEU A 138 13.57 3.41 -8.72
C LEU A 138 13.52 2.44 -7.53
N LYS A 139 13.17 1.17 -7.75
CA LYS A 139 13.12 0.14 -6.71
C LYS A 139 14.51 -0.28 -6.24
N ARG A 140 15.42 -0.61 -7.15
CA ARG A 140 16.70 -1.27 -6.79
C ARG A 140 17.82 -0.30 -6.46
N LYS A 141 17.94 0.79 -7.22
CA LYS A 141 19.02 1.77 -7.05
C LYS A 141 18.63 2.92 -6.13
N HIS A 142 17.43 3.46 -6.32
CA HIS A 142 16.94 4.55 -5.49
C HIS A 142 16.24 4.08 -4.21
N LYS A 143 15.86 2.80 -4.12
CA LYS A 143 15.11 2.22 -2.98
C LYS A 143 13.86 3.02 -2.62
N MET A 144 13.25 3.66 -3.62
CA MET A 144 12.07 4.51 -3.44
C MET A 144 10.89 3.63 -3.05
N MET A 145 10.29 3.87 -1.88
CA MET A 145 9.15 3.09 -1.38
C MET A 145 7.98 3.96 -0.95
N LEU A 146 8.27 5.12 -0.37
CA LEU A 146 7.29 6.01 0.24
C LEU A 146 6.99 7.21 -0.64
N VAL A 147 5.87 7.88 -0.38
CA VAL A 147 5.51 9.16 -1.00
C VAL A 147 6.62 10.20 -0.73
N GLY A 148 7.15 10.24 0.51
CA GLY A 148 8.24 11.13 0.87
C GLY A 148 9.53 10.89 0.08
N ASP A 149 9.84 9.64 -0.27
CA ASP A 149 10.99 9.31 -1.11
C ASP A 149 10.80 9.86 -2.52
N ALA A 150 9.59 9.66 -3.08
CA ALA A 150 9.24 10.16 -4.40
C ALA A 150 9.30 11.70 -4.45
N GLU A 151 8.85 12.40 -3.40
CA GLU A 151 8.95 13.85 -3.29
C GLU A 151 10.39 14.35 -3.26
N ILE A 152 11.25 13.71 -2.45
CA ILE A 152 12.68 14.04 -2.38
C ILE A 152 13.30 13.87 -3.77
N LEU A 153 12.97 12.77 -4.45
CA LEU A 153 13.52 12.45 -5.76
C LEU A 153 12.99 13.39 -6.85
N ALA A 154 11.70 13.73 -6.84
CA ALA A 154 11.09 14.65 -7.80
C ALA A 154 11.64 16.08 -7.66
N ARG A 155 11.91 16.54 -6.42
CA ARG A 155 12.50 17.86 -6.15
C ARG A 155 13.90 18.02 -6.74
N LYS A 156 14.66 16.93 -6.93
CA LYS A 156 15.97 16.97 -7.58
C LYS A 156 15.92 17.49 -9.02
N ALA A 157 14.78 17.39 -9.71
CA ALA A 157 14.61 17.98 -11.04
C ALA A 157 14.43 19.52 -11.02
N GLN A 158 14.22 20.12 -9.85
CA GLN A 158 14.01 21.56 -9.70
C GLN A 158 15.32 22.31 -9.39
N THR A 159 16.46 21.62 -9.34
CA THR A 159 17.75 22.29 -9.11
C THR A 159 18.17 23.16 -10.29
N ASN A 160 18.89 24.24 -10.00
CA ASN A 160 19.45 25.13 -11.01
C ASN A 160 20.25 24.37 -12.08
N ARG A 161 20.10 24.81 -13.34
CA ARG A 161 20.75 24.22 -14.53
C ARG A 161 20.36 22.77 -14.82
N HIS A 162 19.32 22.24 -14.16
CA HIS A 162 18.74 20.96 -14.57
C HIS A 162 18.15 21.06 -15.98
N THR A 163 18.35 20.02 -16.77
CA THR A 163 17.78 19.89 -18.11
C THR A 163 17.24 18.48 -18.30
N SER A 164 16.30 18.30 -19.22
CA SER A 164 15.71 17.00 -19.53
C SER A 164 16.65 16.05 -20.30
N ARG A 165 17.91 16.44 -20.51
CA ARG A 165 18.90 15.65 -21.26
C ARG A 165 19.39 14.45 -20.42
N ARG A 166 19.74 13.37 -21.12
CA ARG A 166 20.26 12.13 -20.51
C ARG A 166 21.54 12.36 -19.69
N ASP A 167 22.41 13.23 -20.21
CA ASP A 167 23.73 13.55 -19.70
C ASP A 167 23.77 14.85 -18.89
N CYS A 168 22.61 15.32 -18.40
CA CYS A 168 22.51 16.53 -17.58
C CYS A 168 23.57 16.53 -16.47
N LYS A 169 24.37 17.61 -16.42
CA LYS A 169 25.51 17.79 -15.51
C LYS A 169 25.18 18.64 -14.27
N CYS A 170 23.90 18.89 -14.00
CA CYS A 170 23.51 19.58 -12.76
C CYS A 170 23.96 18.77 -11.55
N ILE A 171 24.18 19.46 -10.42
CA ILE A 171 24.66 18.86 -9.17
C ILE A 171 23.81 17.65 -8.78
N ALA A 172 22.48 17.81 -8.78
CA ALA A 172 21.57 16.74 -8.41
C ALA A 172 21.66 15.50 -9.32
N CYS A 173 21.82 15.68 -10.63
CA CYS A 173 22.01 14.56 -11.55
C CYS A 173 23.37 13.88 -11.30
N SER A 174 24.45 14.66 -11.21
CA SER A 174 25.80 14.14 -10.97
C SER A 174 25.89 13.35 -9.66
N ASP A 175 25.43 13.92 -8.55
CA ASP A 175 25.43 13.26 -7.24
C ASP A 175 24.59 11.98 -7.26
N THR A 176 23.47 12.00 -7.97
CA THR A 176 22.61 10.81 -8.08
C THR A 176 23.27 9.71 -8.89
N ARG A 177 24.04 10.04 -9.95
CA ARG A 177 24.82 9.03 -10.69
C ARG A 177 25.87 8.40 -9.77
N THR A 178 26.59 9.21 -9.00
CA THR A 178 27.65 8.75 -8.10
C THR A 178 27.10 7.94 -6.93
N ALA A 179 26.04 8.41 -6.28
CA ALA A 179 25.52 7.79 -5.05
C ALA A 179 24.72 6.51 -5.30
N SER A 180 23.92 6.43 -6.38
CA SER A 180 23.05 5.28 -6.65
C SER A 180 23.44 4.47 -7.88
N GLY A 181 24.43 4.91 -8.66
CA GLY A 181 24.77 4.29 -9.95
C GLY A 181 23.66 4.43 -11.00
N CYS A 182 22.73 5.38 -10.83
CA CYS A 182 21.64 5.61 -11.78
C CYS A 182 22.18 6.19 -13.09
N ALA A 183 21.99 5.51 -14.21
CA ALA A 183 22.48 6.00 -15.51
C ALA A 183 21.65 7.17 -16.06
N HIS A 184 20.38 7.29 -15.65
CA HIS A 184 19.42 8.26 -16.18
C HIS A 184 18.61 8.96 -15.07
N PRO A 185 19.24 9.81 -14.23
CA PRO A 185 18.56 10.44 -13.09
C PRO A 185 17.30 11.22 -13.49
N ASN A 186 17.35 11.97 -14.59
CA ASN A 186 16.22 12.78 -15.07
C ASN A 186 14.94 11.94 -15.27
N GLN A 187 15.04 10.75 -15.88
CA GLN A 187 13.88 9.89 -16.10
C GLN A 187 13.29 9.39 -14.77
N CYS A 188 14.15 9.09 -13.79
CA CYS A 188 13.72 8.68 -12.46
C CYS A 188 13.02 9.83 -11.72
N PHE A 189 13.57 11.05 -11.77
CA PHE A 189 12.95 12.22 -11.15
C PHE A 189 11.60 12.55 -11.78
N ALA A 190 11.51 12.53 -13.10
CA ALA A 190 10.27 12.76 -13.83
C ALA A 190 9.23 11.67 -13.51
N LYS A 191 9.63 10.39 -13.49
CA LYS A 191 8.73 9.29 -13.16
C LYS A 191 8.21 9.37 -11.72
N ALA A 192 9.06 9.72 -10.75
CA ALA A 192 8.65 9.95 -9.37
C ALA A 192 7.62 11.09 -9.30
N ARG A 193 7.84 12.20 -10.02
CA ARG A 193 6.88 13.30 -10.12
C ARG A 193 5.55 12.84 -10.72
N THR A 194 5.57 12.05 -11.79
CA THR A 194 4.33 11.50 -12.39
C THR A 194 3.57 10.62 -11.40
N MET A 195 4.26 9.81 -10.58
CA MET A 195 3.61 9.02 -9.53
C MET A 195 2.98 9.89 -8.43
N LEU A 196 3.63 10.99 -8.03
CA LEU A 196 3.04 11.93 -7.07
C LEU A 196 1.79 12.60 -7.63
N MET A 197 1.84 13.01 -8.90
CA MET A 197 0.71 13.67 -9.56
C MET A 197 -0.48 12.74 -9.80
N SER A 198 -0.32 11.42 -9.66
CA SER A 198 -1.44 10.48 -9.75
C SER A 198 -2.16 10.26 -8.42
N LEU A 199 -1.66 10.80 -7.31
CA LEU A 199 -2.33 10.69 -6.02
C LEU A 199 -3.46 11.71 -5.90
N LEU A 200 -4.54 11.34 -5.20
CA LEU A 200 -5.59 12.29 -4.85
C LEU A 200 -5.04 13.40 -3.93
N PRO A 201 -5.61 14.63 -3.96
CA PRO A 201 -5.07 15.79 -3.21
C PRO A 201 -4.86 15.58 -1.71
N LYS A 202 -5.64 14.70 -1.08
CA LYS A 202 -5.51 14.37 0.35
C LYS A 202 -4.31 13.46 0.68
N CYS A 203 -3.59 12.98 -0.33
CA CYS A 203 -2.43 12.09 -0.22
C CYS A 203 -1.11 12.73 -0.65
N CYS A 204 -1.14 13.98 -1.11
CA CYS A 204 -0.01 14.71 -1.68
C CYS A 204 0.07 16.15 -1.19
#